data_AF-A0A7W2YG53-F1
#
_entry.id   AF-A0A7W2YG53-F1
#
_cell.length_a   1.000
_cell.length_b   1.000
_cell.length_c   1.000
_cell.angle_alpha   90.00
_cell.angle_beta   90.00
_cell.angle_gamma   90.00
#
_symmetry.space_group_name_H-M   'P 1'
#
loop_
_entity.id
_entity.type
_entity.pdbx_description
1 polymer ?
#
loop_
_entity_poly.entity_id
_entity_poly.type
_entity_poly.pdbx_seq_one_letter_code
_entity_poly.pdbx_strand_id
1 'polypeptide(L)'
;MILTTKIKFDSQNNDTTTTLDKFFQFIIIDKLDGNRCKVSIYNAISFSNDGDHSKLVIEFFDQKNDQISSVKFMDYKKFYEETNILKQFWGKSSEYSANISATINNFAKDLESEERTKIQEALSACCSSGVFGVSENKDSIENFIINPSTAEFSTGQVKLPCHFPSKQEDSPKLLSNGYWFKAEFELDLNTGPSGFNIESRLEFSNKSKFKSPDFKIYIQTGKKYDLRSSKITVVGQKTDYFGEVVKVFSQSKIKYFTEWAEHGIYSSSLFKASPGTTAEKAIKESGLKSISVTAELEDLELPRRREINLLIFSIIFSLFASFGFDRTRQGDVGFKDIFPFSNYLSIDVNWLIVCIGILIFYYSLKNFTWRLRFKIIAISPISLWFFSYLILNGSIWGNEILVSNIGLAFSHFLYKSNIVIASILLIGGVSIKLSEKIKILSNFKIKFKKIIKVLKGEL
;
A
#
# COMPACT_ATOMS: atom_id res chain seq x y z
N MET A 1 -0.78 -13.10 -5.67
CA MET A 1 -0.22 -13.96 -4.62
C MET A 1 -1.38 -14.51 -3.84
N ILE A 2 -1.43 -15.83 -3.67
CA ILE A 2 -2.33 -16.47 -2.72
C ILE A 2 -1.42 -17.14 -1.69
N LEU A 3 -1.68 -16.87 -0.43
CA LEU A 3 -0.99 -17.45 0.70
C LEU A 3 -2.03 -18.05 1.63
N THR A 4 -1.88 -19.33 1.97
CA THR A 4 -2.72 -19.97 2.98
C THR A 4 -1.87 -20.30 4.21
N THR A 5 -2.22 -19.72 5.35
CA THR A 5 -1.74 -20.13 6.67
C THR A 5 -2.71 -21.14 7.23
N LYS A 6 -2.28 -22.38 7.45
CA LYS A 6 -3.11 -23.44 8.02
C LYS A 6 -2.73 -23.66 9.47
N ILE A 7 -3.72 -23.65 10.36
CA ILE A 7 -3.56 -23.95 11.79
C ILE A 7 -4.33 -25.22 12.10
N LYS A 8 -3.64 -26.22 12.66
CA LYS A 8 -4.21 -27.52 13.03
C LYS A 8 -3.61 -28.04 14.34
N PHE A 9 -4.27 -28.98 14.98
CA PHE A 9 -3.68 -29.75 16.07
C PHE A 9 -2.83 -30.92 15.55
N ASP A 10 -1.78 -31.26 16.31
CA ASP A 10 -0.97 -32.47 16.08
C ASP A 10 -1.69 -33.74 16.57
N SER A 11 -2.73 -33.62 17.41
CA SER A 11 -3.47 -34.78 17.96
C SER A 11 -4.67 -35.20 17.10
N GLN A 12 -4.96 -36.51 17.08
CA GLN A 12 -6.08 -37.11 16.32
C GLN A 12 -7.44 -37.03 17.03
N ASN A 13 -7.53 -36.45 18.23
CA ASN A 13 -8.79 -36.41 18.98
C ASN A 13 -9.78 -35.41 18.35
N ASN A 14 -10.97 -35.93 18.04
CA ASN A 14 -11.82 -35.46 16.94
C ASN A 14 -12.77 -34.29 17.27
N ASP A 15 -12.84 -33.81 18.52
CA ASP A 15 -13.71 -32.68 18.90
C ASP A 15 -13.08 -31.85 20.03
N THR A 16 -12.09 -31.03 19.71
CA THR A 16 -11.49 -30.08 20.67
C THR A 16 -11.89 -28.65 20.31
N THR A 17 -12.41 -27.90 21.28
CA THR A 17 -12.62 -26.46 21.14
C THR A 17 -11.39 -25.76 21.71
N THR A 18 -10.82 -24.85 20.96
CA THR A 18 -9.63 -24.10 21.38
C THR A 18 -9.90 -22.62 21.29
N THR A 19 -9.57 -21.93 22.36
CA THR A 19 -9.66 -20.47 22.40
C THR A 19 -8.26 -19.91 22.13
N LEU A 20 -8.16 -19.14 21.05
CA LEU A 20 -7.00 -18.33 20.72
C LEU A 20 -7.18 -16.96 21.36
N ASP A 21 -6.72 -16.79 22.59
CA ASP A 21 -6.88 -15.55 23.38
C ASP A 21 -6.32 -14.33 22.64
N LYS A 22 -5.22 -14.52 21.89
CA LYS A 22 -4.70 -13.56 20.91
C LYS A 22 -4.38 -14.23 19.59
N PHE A 23 -4.80 -13.60 18.51
CA PHE A 23 -4.23 -13.86 17.19
C PHE A 23 -3.85 -12.54 16.50
N PHE A 24 -2.57 -12.40 16.21
CA PHE A 24 -2.03 -11.27 15.47
C PHE A 24 -1.15 -11.77 14.33
N GLN A 25 -1.37 -11.23 13.13
CA GLN A 25 -0.54 -11.51 11.97
C GLN A 25 -0.16 -10.21 11.27
N PHE A 26 1.14 -9.99 11.08
CA PHE A 26 1.68 -8.84 10.35
C PHE A 26 2.46 -9.34 9.14
N ILE A 27 1.88 -9.13 7.96
CA ILE A 27 2.41 -9.60 6.68
C ILE A 27 3.12 -8.44 5.99
N ILE A 28 4.42 -8.57 5.72
CA ILE A 28 5.20 -7.62 4.94
C ILE A 28 5.46 -8.24 3.57
N ILE A 29 5.17 -7.49 2.52
CA ILE A 29 5.42 -7.88 1.13
C ILE A 29 6.43 -6.91 0.53
N ASP A 30 7.66 -7.41 0.39
CA ASP A 30 8.77 -6.68 -0.20
C ASP A 30 8.98 -7.20 -1.62
N LYS A 31 8.76 -6.34 -2.63
CA LYS A 31 8.98 -6.72 -4.02
C LYS A 31 10.49 -6.85 -4.28
N LEU A 32 10.90 -7.97 -4.86
CA LEU A 32 12.27 -8.23 -5.28
C LEU A 32 12.41 -7.80 -6.75
N ASP A 33 12.56 -8.77 -7.67
CA ASP A 33 12.67 -8.54 -9.10
C ASP A 33 11.52 -9.20 -9.89
N GLY A 34 11.09 -8.52 -10.96
CA GLY A 34 10.03 -9.01 -11.84
C GLY A 34 8.71 -9.22 -11.08
N ASN A 35 8.27 -10.47 -11.02
CA ASN A 35 7.03 -10.90 -10.36
C ASN A 35 7.27 -11.61 -9.03
N ARG A 36 8.49 -11.62 -8.49
CA ARG A 36 8.77 -12.25 -7.20
C ARG A 36 8.69 -11.25 -6.05
N CYS A 37 8.21 -11.71 -4.91
CA CYS A 37 8.27 -10.99 -3.65
C CYS A 37 8.87 -11.84 -2.55
N LYS A 38 9.51 -11.16 -1.61
CA LYS A 38 9.81 -11.67 -0.29
C LYS A 38 8.62 -11.40 0.62
N VAL A 39 8.15 -12.44 1.30
CA VAL A 39 7.06 -12.36 2.27
C VAL A 39 7.65 -12.61 3.65
N SER A 40 7.43 -11.67 4.56
CA SER A 40 7.78 -11.81 5.98
C SER A 40 6.50 -11.75 6.80
N ILE A 41 6.23 -12.77 7.62
CA ILE A 41 5.03 -12.87 8.43
C ILE A 41 5.42 -12.96 9.89
N TYR A 42 5.06 -11.94 10.67
CA TYR A 42 5.17 -11.99 12.13
C TYR A 42 3.83 -12.48 12.67
N ASN A 43 3.85 -13.59 13.39
CA ASN A 43 2.68 -14.14 14.04
C ASN A 43 2.84 -13.99 15.56
N ALA A 44 1.77 -13.54 16.21
CA ALA A 44 1.58 -13.68 17.64
C ALA A 44 0.35 -14.55 17.90
N ILE A 45 0.55 -15.68 18.58
CA ILE A 45 -0.54 -16.61 18.89
C ILE A 45 -0.47 -16.91 20.37
N SER A 46 -1.57 -16.64 21.08
CA SER A 46 -1.75 -17.03 22.47
C SER A 46 -2.94 -17.95 22.56
N PHE A 47 -2.78 -19.09 23.22
CA PHE A 47 -3.87 -20.05 23.40
C PHE A 47 -3.74 -20.82 24.71
N SER A 48 -4.89 -21.25 25.20
CA SER A 48 -5.08 -22.23 26.26
C SER A 48 -5.75 -23.47 25.69
N ASN A 49 -5.49 -24.64 26.28
CA ASN A 49 -6.16 -25.87 25.89
C ASN A 49 -6.29 -26.80 27.09
N ASP A 50 -7.41 -27.51 27.18
CA ASP A 50 -7.73 -28.44 28.27
C ASP A 50 -7.09 -29.83 28.10
N GLY A 51 -6.21 -29.99 27.12
CA GLY A 51 -5.64 -31.29 26.73
C GLY A 51 -4.14 -31.41 27.00
N ASP A 52 -3.75 -32.56 27.52
CA ASP A 52 -2.37 -32.97 27.75
C ASP A 52 -1.54 -32.94 26.46
N HIS A 53 -0.38 -32.28 26.49
CA HIS A 53 0.61 -32.24 25.40
C HIS A 53 0.09 -31.79 24.02
N SER A 54 -0.95 -30.96 23.95
CA SER A 54 -1.44 -30.46 22.68
C SER A 54 -0.40 -29.57 22.00
N LYS A 55 -0.19 -29.78 20.68
CA LYS A 55 0.66 -28.92 19.85
C LYS A 55 -0.19 -28.32 18.74
N LEU A 56 -0.17 -26.99 18.60
CA LEU A 56 -0.68 -26.33 17.41
C LEU A 56 0.40 -26.35 16.34
N VAL A 57 0.06 -26.78 15.14
CA VAL A 57 0.94 -26.82 13.97
C VAL A 57 0.49 -25.75 12.98
N ILE A 58 1.42 -24.88 12.60
CA ILE A 58 1.22 -23.85 11.57
C ILE A 58 2.01 -24.22 10.33
N GLU A 59 1.34 -24.22 9.19
CA GLU A 59 1.91 -24.52 7.87
C GLU A 59 1.55 -23.40 6.89
N PHE A 60 2.42 -23.17 5.90
CA PHE A 60 2.21 -22.17 4.86
C PHE A 60 2.12 -22.85 3.49
N PHE A 61 1.11 -22.48 2.70
CA PHE A 61 0.87 -23.01 1.36
C PHE A 61 0.77 -21.88 0.35
N ASP A 62 1.22 -22.17 -0.88
CA ASP A 62 1.20 -21.24 -1.99
C ASP A 62 -0.13 -21.27 -2.78
N GLN A 63 -0.17 -20.58 -3.92
CA GLN A 63 -1.34 -20.54 -4.80
C GLN A 63 -1.72 -21.87 -5.46
N LYS A 64 -0.78 -22.81 -5.56
CA LYS A 64 -1.02 -24.18 -6.06
C LYS A 64 -1.47 -25.11 -4.94
N ASN A 65 -1.57 -24.60 -3.71
CA ASN A 65 -1.81 -25.36 -2.50
C ASN A 65 -0.66 -26.34 -2.17
N ASP A 66 0.55 -26.04 -2.65
CA ASP A 66 1.76 -26.76 -2.29
C ASP A 66 2.34 -26.16 -1.00
N GLN A 67 2.80 -27.01 -0.08
CA GLN A 67 3.44 -26.54 1.14
C GLN A 67 4.76 -25.85 0.80
N ILE A 68 4.95 -24.65 1.34
CA ILE A 68 6.17 -23.88 1.15
C ILE A 68 7.26 -24.55 1.99
N SER A 69 8.20 -25.23 1.34
CA SER A 69 9.23 -26.02 2.03
C SER A 69 10.41 -25.20 2.54
N SER A 70 10.74 -24.10 1.86
CA SER A 70 11.90 -23.25 2.17
C SER A 70 11.52 -22.04 3.06
N VAL A 71 10.81 -22.29 4.16
CA VAL A 71 10.47 -21.22 5.11
C VAL A 71 11.58 -21.06 6.14
N LYS A 72 12.11 -19.84 6.25
CA LYS A 72 13.03 -19.46 7.32
C LYS A 72 12.22 -18.99 8.52
N PHE A 73 12.33 -19.72 9.63
CA PHE A 73 11.69 -19.37 10.89
C PHE A 73 12.66 -18.72 11.86
N MET A 74 12.15 -17.76 12.64
CA MET A 74 12.90 -17.08 13.70
C MET A 74 11.96 -16.87 14.89
N ASP A 75 12.45 -17.16 16.10
CA ASP A 75 11.70 -16.92 17.34
C ASP A 75 11.85 -15.45 17.78
N TYR A 76 10.74 -14.88 18.23
CA TYR A 76 10.65 -13.49 18.69
C TYR A 76 10.02 -13.39 20.06
N LYS A 77 10.18 -14.41 20.93
CA LYS A 77 9.68 -14.38 22.32
C LYS A 77 10.04 -13.08 23.05
N LYS A 78 11.22 -12.51 22.79
CA LYS A 78 11.67 -11.22 23.35
C LYS A 78 10.73 -10.04 23.08
N PHE A 79 9.87 -10.09 22.07
CA PHE A 79 8.88 -9.05 21.80
C PHE A 79 7.90 -8.85 22.96
N TYR A 80 7.66 -9.87 23.79
CA TYR A 80 6.88 -9.72 25.02
C TYR A 80 7.50 -8.70 26.00
N GLU A 81 8.82 -8.54 26.00
CA GLU A 81 9.52 -7.60 26.90
C GLU A 81 9.37 -6.14 26.44
N GLU A 82 9.03 -5.90 25.18
CA GLU A 82 8.85 -4.56 24.60
C GLU A 82 7.45 -3.97 24.93
N THR A 83 7.13 -3.92 26.23
CA THR A 83 5.82 -3.53 26.78
C THR A 83 5.28 -2.22 26.22
N ASN A 84 6.14 -1.22 26.03
CA ASN A 84 5.73 0.09 25.52
C ASN A 84 5.16 0.02 24.09
N ILE A 85 5.62 -0.94 23.29
CA ILE A 85 5.11 -1.19 21.95
C ILE A 85 3.82 -2.00 22.04
N LEU A 86 3.85 -3.14 22.75
CA LEU A 86 2.71 -4.04 22.87
C LEU A 86 1.46 -3.40 23.46
N LYS A 87 1.59 -2.52 24.47
CA LYS A 87 0.43 -1.85 25.08
C LYS A 87 -0.35 -0.93 24.12
N GLN A 88 0.28 -0.51 23.01
CA GLN A 88 -0.43 0.24 21.95
C GLN A 88 -1.37 -0.67 21.14
N PHE A 89 -1.07 -1.98 21.07
CA PHE A 89 -1.82 -2.96 20.29
C PHE A 89 -2.74 -3.83 21.14
N TRP A 90 -2.34 -4.15 22.37
CA TRP A 90 -2.97 -5.16 23.23
C TRP A 90 -3.53 -4.58 24.54
N GLY A 91 -3.77 -3.26 24.57
CA GLY A 91 -4.35 -2.57 25.72
C GLY A 91 -3.33 -1.79 26.54
N LYS A 92 -3.68 -0.56 26.93
CA LYS A 92 -2.76 0.38 27.60
C LYS A 92 -2.28 -0.11 28.97
N SER A 93 -3.08 -0.95 29.64
CA SER A 93 -2.81 -1.49 30.96
C SER A 93 -2.05 -2.82 30.92
N SER A 94 -1.76 -3.35 29.73
CA SER A 94 -1.01 -4.58 29.56
C SER A 94 0.48 -4.38 29.84
N GLU A 95 1.12 -5.35 30.48
CA GLU A 95 2.52 -5.24 30.94
C GLU A 95 3.27 -6.56 30.96
N TYR A 96 4.56 -6.52 30.66
CA TYR A 96 5.50 -7.60 30.98
C TYR A 96 6.12 -7.37 32.36
N SER A 97 6.28 -8.45 33.12
CA SER A 97 6.98 -8.42 34.39
C SER A 97 7.71 -9.73 34.67
N ALA A 98 8.93 -9.62 35.19
CA ALA A 98 9.64 -10.74 35.80
C ALA A 98 9.11 -11.08 37.21
N ASN A 99 8.38 -10.17 37.86
CA ASN A 99 7.70 -10.43 39.14
C ASN A 99 6.34 -11.07 38.88
N ILE A 100 6.35 -12.39 38.67
CA ILE A 100 5.19 -13.19 38.29
C ILE A 100 4.05 -13.06 39.31
N SER A 101 4.34 -13.15 40.60
CA SER A 101 3.32 -13.12 41.66
C SER A 101 2.58 -11.79 41.72
N ALA A 102 3.29 -10.66 41.53
CA ALA A 102 2.66 -9.35 41.45
C ALA A 102 1.72 -9.24 40.24
N THR A 103 2.13 -9.75 39.08
CA THR A 103 1.30 -9.76 37.87
C THR A 103 0.06 -10.64 38.04
N ILE A 104 0.17 -11.82 38.65
CA ILE A 104 -1.00 -12.65 38.97
C ILE A 104 -1.97 -11.87 39.87
N ASN A 105 -1.48 -11.23 40.93
CA ASN A 105 -2.33 -10.46 41.83
C ASN A 105 -3.03 -9.27 41.15
N ASN A 106 -2.41 -8.64 40.15
CA ASN A 106 -3.02 -7.53 39.41
C ASN A 106 -4.07 -8.01 38.40
N PHE A 107 -3.75 -9.03 37.59
CA PHE A 107 -4.57 -9.44 36.45
C PHE A 107 -5.61 -10.51 36.79
N ALA A 108 -5.39 -11.25 37.87
CA ALA A 108 -6.32 -12.24 38.42
C ALA A 108 -6.85 -11.85 39.81
N LYS A 109 -6.96 -10.53 40.07
CA LYS A 109 -7.39 -9.98 41.38
C LYS A 109 -8.78 -10.44 41.82
N ASP A 110 -9.65 -10.73 40.85
CA ASP A 110 -11.04 -11.12 41.07
C ASP A 110 -11.18 -12.63 41.32
N LEU A 111 -10.08 -13.40 41.21
CA LEU A 111 -10.04 -14.83 41.50
C LEU A 111 -9.78 -15.12 42.98
N GLU A 112 -10.28 -16.29 43.40
CA GLU A 112 -10.01 -16.81 44.74
C GLU A 112 -8.51 -17.10 44.94
N SER A 113 -8.08 -17.14 46.21
CA SER A 113 -6.65 -17.35 46.53
C SER A 113 -6.13 -18.71 46.03
N GLU A 114 -6.98 -19.73 46.02
CA GLU A 114 -6.63 -21.07 45.55
C GLU A 114 -6.34 -21.07 44.05
N GLU A 115 -7.19 -20.43 43.23
CA GLU A 115 -7.01 -20.33 41.79
C GLU A 115 -5.75 -19.55 41.41
N ARG A 116 -5.43 -18.47 42.14
CA ARG A 116 -4.16 -17.74 41.94
C ARG A 116 -2.94 -18.58 42.26
N THR A 117 -3.04 -19.46 43.26
CA THR A 117 -1.96 -20.40 43.62
C THR A 117 -1.75 -21.42 42.51
N LYS A 118 -2.84 -21.95 41.92
CA LYS A 118 -2.79 -22.86 40.77
C LYS A 118 -2.09 -22.24 39.56
N ILE A 119 -2.39 -20.97 39.25
CA ILE A 119 -1.72 -20.22 38.18
C ILE A 119 -0.21 -20.08 38.47
N GLN A 120 0.15 -19.74 39.72
CA GLN A 120 1.54 -19.60 40.13
C GLN A 120 2.30 -20.92 40.01
N GLU A 121 1.71 -22.04 40.43
CA GLU A 121 2.31 -23.38 40.30
C GLU A 121 2.52 -23.77 38.84
N ALA A 122 1.51 -23.55 37.98
CA ALA A 122 1.61 -23.83 36.55
C ALA A 122 2.73 -23.03 35.87
N LEU A 123 2.83 -21.73 36.17
CA LEU A 123 3.88 -20.85 35.64
C LEU A 123 5.28 -21.21 36.15
N SER A 124 5.37 -21.68 37.40
CA SER A 124 6.62 -22.15 38.00
C SER A 124 7.11 -23.45 37.36
N ALA A 125 6.19 -24.38 37.06
CA ALA A 125 6.50 -25.62 36.33
C ALA A 125 7.03 -25.36 34.91
N CYS A 126 6.60 -24.26 34.27
CA CYS A 126 7.09 -23.84 32.96
C CYS A 126 8.46 -23.12 32.99
N CYS A 127 9.08 -22.94 34.17
CA CYS A 127 10.35 -22.20 34.34
C CYS A 127 10.30 -20.79 33.70
N SER A 128 9.16 -20.11 33.82
CA SER A 128 8.91 -18.81 33.17
C SER A 128 9.84 -17.74 33.75
N SER A 129 10.60 -17.03 32.89
CA SER A 129 11.45 -15.90 33.29
C SER A 129 10.68 -14.60 33.55
N GLY A 130 9.41 -14.59 33.17
CA GLY A 130 8.48 -13.48 33.30
C GLY A 130 7.19 -13.79 32.56
N VAL A 131 6.17 -12.98 32.78
CA VAL A 131 4.84 -13.15 32.19
C VAL A 131 4.33 -11.83 31.63
N PHE A 132 3.38 -11.92 30.68
CA PHE A 132 2.74 -10.76 30.10
C PHE A 132 1.26 -10.73 30.50
N GLY A 133 0.87 -9.77 31.32
CA GLY A 133 -0.53 -9.51 31.67
C GLY A 133 -1.21 -8.72 30.57
N VAL A 134 -2.38 -9.17 30.13
CA VAL A 134 -3.21 -8.50 29.12
C VAL A 134 -4.45 -7.92 29.77
N SER A 135 -4.69 -6.63 29.56
CA SER A 135 -5.93 -5.95 29.95
C SER A 135 -6.35 -4.98 28.85
N GLU A 136 -7.45 -5.29 28.18
CA GLU A 136 -8.05 -4.44 27.16
C GLU A 136 -9.32 -3.77 27.68
N ASN A 137 -9.52 -2.50 27.31
CA ASN A 137 -10.76 -1.78 27.58
C ASN A 137 -11.82 -2.15 26.52
N LYS A 138 -12.15 -3.44 26.45
CA LYS A 138 -13.20 -4.00 25.62
C LYS A 138 -13.97 -5.00 26.46
N ASP A 139 -15.28 -4.78 26.61
CA ASP A 139 -16.18 -5.63 27.40
C ASP A 139 -16.13 -7.12 26.98
N SER A 140 -15.63 -7.39 25.78
CA SER A 140 -15.52 -8.73 25.22
C SER A 140 -14.20 -9.45 25.53
N ILE A 141 -13.19 -8.81 26.13
CA ILE A 141 -11.87 -9.40 26.41
C ILE A 141 -11.64 -9.33 27.91
N GLU A 142 -11.72 -10.47 28.58
CA GLU A 142 -11.34 -10.59 29.99
C GLU A 142 -9.83 -10.40 30.16
N ASN A 143 -9.38 -10.06 31.37
CA ASN A 143 -7.95 -10.04 31.66
C ASN A 143 -7.41 -11.46 31.62
N PHE A 144 -6.18 -11.63 31.14
CA PHE A 144 -5.50 -12.93 31.15
C PHE A 144 -3.99 -12.74 31.19
N ILE A 145 -3.28 -13.83 31.48
CA ILE A 145 -1.85 -13.89 31.64
C ILE A 145 -1.29 -14.79 30.56
N ILE A 146 -0.32 -14.27 29.82
CA ILE A 146 0.42 -15.01 28.83
C ILE A 146 1.76 -15.45 29.44
N ASN A 147 2.06 -16.73 29.32
CA ASN A 147 3.40 -17.29 29.50
C ASN A 147 4.18 -17.23 28.16
N PRO A 148 5.18 -16.33 28.01
CA PRO A 148 6.00 -16.26 26.82
C PRO A 148 6.79 -17.55 26.59
N SER A 149 6.47 -18.24 25.50
CA SER A 149 7.03 -19.55 25.15
C SER A 149 7.74 -19.50 23.79
N THR A 150 8.64 -20.44 23.58
CA THR A 150 9.43 -20.55 22.34
C THR A 150 8.79 -21.56 21.41
N ALA A 151 8.68 -21.22 20.13
CA ALA A 151 8.13 -22.13 19.13
C ALA A 151 9.17 -23.19 18.70
N GLU A 152 8.71 -24.40 18.39
CA GLU A 152 9.52 -25.45 17.78
C GLU A 152 9.47 -25.31 16.25
N PHE A 153 10.62 -25.14 15.60
CA PHE A 153 10.69 -24.99 14.14
C PHE A 153 11.14 -26.28 13.46
N SER A 154 10.46 -26.65 12.37
CA SER A 154 10.89 -27.73 11.48
C SER A 154 10.64 -27.33 10.03
N THR A 155 11.16 -28.10 9.08
CA THR A 155 11.05 -27.77 7.65
C THR A 155 9.59 -27.55 7.24
N GLY A 156 9.25 -26.33 6.81
CA GLY A 156 7.92 -25.95 6.33
C GLY A 156 6.81 -25.84 7.39
N GLN A 157 7.10 -26.01 8.69
CA GLN A 157 6.08 -25.90 9.74
C GLN A 157 6.62 -25.37 11.08
N VAL A 158 5.72 -24.74 11.84
CA VAL A 158 5.96 -24.30 13.22
C VAL A 158 5.07 -25.12 14.15
N LYS A 159 5.63 -25.63 15.24
CA LYS A 159 4.88 -26.30 16.31
C LYS A 159 4.88 -25.44 17.57
N LEU A 160 3.71 -25.19 18.13
CA LEU A 160 3.51 -24.43 19.37
C LEU A 160 3.06 -25.40 20.46
N PRO A 161 3.96 -25.87 21.33
CA PRO A 161 3.64 -26.90 22.31
C PRO A 161 2.97 -26.33 23.56
N CYS A 162 1.86 -26.91 24.03
CA CYS A 162 1.32 -26.53 25.34
C CYS A 162 2.14 -27.22 26.44
N HIS A 163 2.72 -26.44 27.34
CA HIS A 163 3.56 -26.94 28.44
C HIS A 163 2.89 -26.91 29.82
N PHE A 164 1.60 -26.57 29.89
CA PHE A 164 0.90 -26.58 31.16
C PHE A 164 0.69 -28.03 31.64
N PRO A 165 1.03 -28.35 32.89
CA PRO A 165 0.84 -29.68 33.44
C PRO A 165 -0.66 -30.03 33.52
N SER A 166 -1.02 -31.23 33.05
CA SER A 166 -2.36 -31.78 32.79
C SER A 166 -3.36 -31.85 33.94
N LYS A 167 -2.94 -31.63 35.18
CA LYS A 167 -3.62 -32.25 36.33
C LYS A 167 -4.67 -31.39 37.01
N GLN A 168 -5.27 -30.44 36.32
CA GLN A 168 -6.38 -29.68 36.89
C GLN A 168 -7.56 -29.75 35.94
N GLU A 169 -8.63 -30.40 36.39
CA GLU A 169 -9.93 -30.50 35.69
C GLU A 169 -10.55 -29.13 35.38
N ASP A 170 -9.96 -28.06 35.91
CA ASP A 170 -10.17 -26.67 35.52
C ASP A 170 -8.81 -26.03 35.24
N SER A 171 -8.34 -26.06 33.98
CA SER A 171 -7.22 -25.20 33.59
C SER A 171 -7.64 -23.75 33.88
N PRO A 172 -6.81 -22.94 34.57
CA PRO A 172 -7.24 -21.59 34.91
C PRO A 172 -7.49 -20.83 33.61
N LYS A 173 -8.76 -20.49 33.34
CA LYS A 173 -9.24 -19.83 32.10
C LYS A 173 -8.45 -18.56 31.72
N LEU A 174 -7.70 -18.02 32.67
CA LEU A 174 -6.86 -16.83 32.53
C LEU A 174 -5.41 -17.12 32.09
N LEU A 175 -4.96 -18.36 31.89
CA LEU A 175 -3.56 -18.65 31.58
C LEU A 175 -3.38 -19.23 30.18
N SER A 176 -2.51 -18.61 29.38
CA SER A 176 -2.25 -19.00 27.99
C SER A 176 -0.76 -19.09 27.70
N ASN A 177 -0.36 -20.00 26.81
CA ASN A 177 1.00 -19.97 26.25
C ASN A 177 1.02 -19.06 25.03
N GLY A 178 1.96 -18.11 25.02
CA GLY A 178 2.08 -17.11 23.97
C GLY A 178 3.36 -17.24 23.18
N TYR A 179 3.22 -17.12 21.86
CA TYR A 179 4.30 -17.31 20.91
C TYR A 179 4.41 -16.11 20.00
N TRP A 180 5.63 -15.62 19.80
CA TRP A 180 5.98 -14.69 18.74
C TRP A 180 7.01 -15.34 17.83
N PHE A 181 6.73 -15.39 16.54
CA PHE A 181 7.69 -15.90 15.56
C PHE A 181 7.52 -15.21 14.20
N LYS A 182 8.60 -15.20 13.44
CA LYS A 182 8.66 -14.72 12.05
C LYS A 182 8.82 -15.90 11.11
N ALA A 183 8.03 -15.92 10.05
CA ALA A 183 8.20 -16.79 8.90
C ALA A 183 8.63 -15.95 7.69
N GLU A 184 9.67 -16.36 6.99
CA GLU A 184 10.20 -15.64 5.83
C GLU A 184 10.41 -16.60 4.66
N PHE A 185 9.86 -16.25 3.50
CA PHE A 185 9.95 -17.04 2.27
C PHE A 185 9.67 -16.16 1.05
N GLU A 186 9.81 -16.71 -0.15
CA GLU A 186 9.55 -15.99 -1.40
C GLU A 186 8.37 -16.60 -2.14
N LEU A 187 7.56 -15.75 -2.79
CA LEU A 187 6.41 -16.15 -3.59
C LEU A 187 6.33 -15.35 -4.89
N ASP A 188 5.60 -15.92 -5.84
CA ASP A 188 5.21 -15.23 -7.05
C ASP A 188 3.98 -14.33 -6.81
N LEU A 189 4.11 -13.08 -7.24
CA LEU A 189 3.04 -12.10 -7.34
C LEU A 189 2.33 -12.27 -8.69
N ASN A 190 1.01 -12.46 -8.62
CA ASN A 190 0.13 -12.23 -9.76
C ASN A 190 0.03 -10.72 -10.01
N THR A 191 0.98 -10.20 -10.79
CA THR A 191 1.06 -8.80 -11.18
C THR A 191 0.20 -8.55 -12.42
N GLY A 192 -0.68 -7.55 -12.35
CA GLY A 192 -1.35 -6.97 -13.51
C GLY A 192 -0.60 -5.75 -14.04
N PRO A 193 -1.07 -5.14 -15.14
CA PRO A 193 -0.47 -3.93 -15.72
C PRO A 193 -0.45 -2.73 -14.75
N SER A 194 -1.34 -2.73 -13.75
CA SER A 194 -1.59 -1.62 -12.83
C SER A 194 -1.27 -1.94 -11.37
N GLY A 195 -0.69 -3.11 -11.04
CA GLY A 195 -0.44 -3.49 -9.65
C GLY A 195 -0.46 -5.00 -9.41
N PHE A 196 -0.93 -5.44 -8.25
CA PHE A 196 -0.96 -6.87 -7.90
C PHE A 196 -2.06 -7.22 -6.89
N ASN A 197 -2.46 -8.49 -6.89
CA ASN A 197 -3.47 -9.02 -5.97
C ASN A 197 -2.83 -9.85 -4.86
N ILE A 198 -3.32 -9.66 -3.64
CA ILE A 198 -2.98 -10.45 -2.47
C ILE A 198 -4.25 -11.14 -1.99
N GLU A 199 -4.17 -12.44 -1.77
CA GLU A 199 -5.13 -13.18 -0.98
C GLU A 199 -4.38 -13.89 0.15
N SER A 200 -4.74 -13.58 1.39
CA SER A 200 -4.23 -14.25 2.58
C SER A 200 -5.37 -15.03 3.24
N ARG A 201 -5.28 -16.35 3.21
CA ARG A 201 -6.25 -17.26 3.85
C ARG A 201 -5.67 -17.77 5.15
N LEU A 202 -6.48 -17.73 6.20
CA LEU A 202 -6.23 -18.44 7.44
C LEU A 202 -7.25 -19.56 7.54
N GLU A 203 -6.79 -20.80 7.49
CA GLU A 203 -7.64 -21.99 7.51
C GLU A 203 -7.42 -22.77 8.80
N PHE A 204 -8.52 -23.14 9.43
CA PHE A 204 -8.52 -23.95 10.64
C PHE A 204 -8.98 -25.37 10.32
N SER A 205 -8.46 -26.36 11.04
CA SER A 205 -8.90 -27.74 10.85
C SER A 205 -10.40 -27.90 11.14
N ASN A 206 -11.13 -28.56 10.22
CA ASN A 206 -12.59 -28.79 10.31
C ASN A 206 -13.07 -29.47 11.60
N LYS A 207 -12.17 -30.13 12.33
CA LYS A 207 -12.44 -30.88 13.58
C LYS A 207 -12.21 -30.05 14.85
N SER A 208 -11.88 -28.76 14.72
CA SER A 208 -11.61 -27.88 15.85
C SER A 208 -12.34 -26.57 15.70
N LYS A 209 -12.87 -26.06 16.81
CA LYS A 209 -13.52 -24.75 16.86
C LYS A 209 -12.52 -23.74 17.41
N PHE A 210 -12.10 -22.80 16.57
CA PHE A 210 -11.21 -21.72 16.99
C PHE A 210 -12.01 -20.45 17.25
N LYS A 211 -11.96 -19.99 18.50
CA LYS A 211 -12.53 -18.71 18.92
C LYS A 211 -11.38 -17.76 19.20
N SER A 212 -11.49 -16.51 18.75
CA SER A 212 -10.50 -15.50 19.10
C SER A 212 -11.18 -14.19 19.49
N PRO A 213 -11.10 -13.78 20.77
CA PRO A 213 -11.71 -12.53 21.21
C PRO A 213 -10.93 -11.30 20.71
N ASP A 214 -9.68 -11.46 20.28
CA ASP A 214 -8.87 -10.40 19.68
C ASP A 214 -8.08 -10.90 18.45
N PHE A 215 -8.62 -10.59 17.28
CA PHE A 215 -8.13 -11.02 15.99
C PHE A 215 -7.67 -9.83 15.15
N LYS A 216 -6.39 -9.79 14.76
CA LYS A 216 -5.79 -8.66 14.03
C LYS A 216 -4.89 -9.15 12.89
N ILE A 217 -5.21 -8.77 11.65
CA ILE A 217 -4.34 -8.99 10.50
C ILE A 217 -3.96 -7.63 9.90
N TYR A 218 -2.68 -7.47 9.62
CA TYR A 218 -2.10 -6.30 8.97
C TYR A 218 -1.29 -6.72 7.76
N ILE A 219 -1.32 -5.91 6.71
CA ILE A 219 -0.57 -6.12 5.47
C ILE A 219 0.20 -4.83 5.17
N GLN A 220 1.53 -4.93 5.08
CA GLN A 220 2.43 -3.85 4.70
C GLN A 220 2.95 -4.08 3.28
N THR A 221 2.93 -3.04 2.46
CA THR A 221 3.53 -3.01 1.12
C THR A 221 4.25 -1.69 0.85
N GLY A 222 4.97 -1.57 -0.27
CA GLY A 222 5.63 -0.32 -0.65
C GLY A 222 4.68 0.88 -0.78
N LYS A 223 5.15 2.08 -0.43
CA LYS A 223 4.36 3.35 -0.38
C LYS A 223 3.55 3.68 -1.63
N LYS A 224 4.05 3.24 -2.79
CA LYS A 224 3.45 3.52 -4.09
C LYS A 224 2.18 2.72 -4.35
N TYR A 225 1.97 1.64 -3.59
CA TYR A 225 0.79 0.81 -3.72
C TYR A 225 -0.34 1.36 -2.84
N ASP A 226 -1.53 1.43 -3.42
CA ASP A 226 -2.75 1.79 -2.71
C ASP A 226 -3.87 0.78 -2.96
N LEU A 227 -4.85 0.77 -2.06
CA LEU A 227 -5.97 -0.16 -2.12
C LEU A 227 -6.98 0.28 -3.19
N ARG A 228 -7.17 -0.56 -4.21
CA ARG A 228 -8.18 -0.35 -5.25
C ARG A 228 -9.51 -1.00 -4.88
N SER A 229 -9.44 -2.24 -4.44
CA SER A 229 -10.60 -3.01 -3.98
C SER A 229 -10.17 -3.99 -2.90
N SER A 230 -11.08 -4.35 -2.02
CA SER A 230 -10.82 -5.37 -1.00
C SER A 230 -12.06 -6.13 -0.62
N LYS A 231 -11.83 -7.34 -0.09
CA LYS A 231 -12.88 -8.17 0.49
C LYS A 231 -12.30 -9.01 1.60
N ILE A 232 -12.96 -9.00 2.75
CA ILE A 232 -12.73 -9.99 3.79
C ILE A 232 -13.92 -10.93 3.79
N THR A 233 -13.66 -12.23 3.83
CA THR A 233 -14.69 -13.26 4.00
C THR A 233 -14.36 -14.07 5.24
N VAL A 234 -15.24 -14.02 6.23
CA VAL A 234 -15.16 -14.85 7.43
C VAL A 234 -16.16 -15.98 7.28
N VAL A 235 -15.67 -17.21 7.16
CA VAL A 235 -16.51 -18.40 7.06
C VAL A 235 -16.82 -18.89 8.47
N GLY A 236 -18.03 -18.59 8.92
CA GLY A 236 -18.56 -19.08 10.20
C GLY A 236 -19.00 -20.53 10.12
N GLN A 237 -19.59 -21.05 11.19
CA GLN A 237 -20.14 -22.41 11.17
C GLN A 237 -21.46 -22.51 10.40
N LYS A 238 -22.28 -21.45 10.46
CA LYS A 238 -23.63 -21.41 9.90
C LYS A 238 -23.82 -20.34 8.82
N THR A 239 -23.09 -19.23 8.94
CA THR A 239 -23.22 -18.05 8.08
C THR A 239 -21.86 -17.44 7.80
N ASP A 240 -21.70 -16.91 6.60
CA ASP A 240 -20.51 -16.16 6.20
C ASP A 240 -20.71 -14.67 6.46
N TYR A 241 -19.63 -14.00 6.85
CA TYR A 241 -19.61 -12.57 7.09
C TYR A 241 -18.61 -11.89 6.18
N PHE A 242 -18.89 -10.64 5.82
CA PHE A 242 -18.06 -9.86 4.91
C PHE A 242 -17.59 -8.58 5.59
N GLY A 243 -16.33 -8.23 5.33
CA GLY A 243 -15.72 -6.99 5.78
C GLY A 243 -14.77 -6.42 4.73
N GLU A 244 -13.98 -5.44 5.15
CA GLU A 244 -13.11 -4.68 4.26
C GLU A 244 -11.70 -4.53 4.81
N VAL A 245 -10.74 -4.31 3.92
CA VAL A 245 -9.39 -3.91 4.28
C VAL A 245 -9.33 -2.38 4.32
N VAL A 246 -8.81 -1.82 5.40
CA VAL A 246 -8.72 -0.37 5.60
C VAL A 246 -7.27 0.07 5.65
N LYS A 247 -6.94 1.18 4.98
CA LYS A 247 -5.60 1.78 5.04
C LYS A 247 -5.37 2.49 6.37
N VAL A 248 -4.20 2.27 6.97
CA VAL A 248 -3.79 2.86 8.24
C VAL A 248 -2.96 4.11 7.97
N PHE A 249 -3.51 5.29 8.29
CA PHE A 249 -2.85 6.58 8.03
C PHE A 249 -2.00 7.09 9.21
N SER A 250 -2.12 6.50 10.40
CA SER A 250 -1.49 6.97 11.63
C SER A 250 -0.13 6.33 11.95
N GLN A 251 0.53 5.71 10.96
CA GLN A 251 1.80 4.98 11.15
C GLN A 251 2.87 5.82 11.86
N SER A 252 3.02 7.10 11.52
CA SER A 252 4.02 7.99 12.14
C SER A 252 3.77 8.31 13.62
N LYS A 253 2.57 8.04 14.13
CA LYS A 253 2.20 8.31 15.54
C LYS A 253 2.38 7.09 16.44
N ILE A 254 2.70 5.92 15.88
CA ILE A 254 2.80 4.66 16.60
C ILE A 254 4.27 4.26 16.72
N LYS A 255 4.68 3.81 17.90
CA LYS A 255 5.99 3.16 18.06
C LYS A 255 5.88 1.69 17.64
N TYR A 256 6.79 1.23 16.79
CA TYR A 256 6.86 -0.16 16.34
C TYR A 256 8.14 -0.82 16.84
N PHE A 257 8.17 -2.15 16.78
CA PHE A 257 9.39 -2.93 17.00
C PHE A 257 10.49 -2.44 16.06
N THR A 258 11.73 -2.41 16.55
CA THR A 258 12.89 -1.93 15.78
C THR A 258 12.97 -2.58 14.41
N GLU A 259 12.74 -3.89 14.33
CA GLU A 259 12.78 -4.61 13.05
C GLU A 259 11.67 -4.18 12.08
N TRP A 260 10.46 -3.87 12.57
CA TRP A 260 9.41 -3.35 11.70
C TRP A 260 9.73 -1.93 11.21
N ALA A 261 10.40 -1.13 12.05
CA ALA A 261 10.92 0.18 11.67
C ALA A 261 12.00 0.06 10.58
N GLU A 262 12.91 -0.90 10.71
CA GLU A 262 13.94 -1.22 9.70
C GLU A 262 13.33 -1.72 8.38
N HIS A 263 12.22 -2.45 8.43
CA HIS A 263 11.40 -2.77 7.26
C HIS A 263 10.62 -1.56 6.69
N GLY A 264 10.86 -0.35 7.20
CA GLY A 264 10.35 0.89 6.62
C GLY A 264 8.88 1.17 6.88
N ILE A 265 8.29 0.63 7.96
CA ILE A 265 6.86 0.78 8.31
C ILE A 265 6.35 2.24 8.33
N TYR A 266 7.24 3.20 8.63
CA TYR A 266 6.92 4.63 8.65
C TYR A 266 6.80 5.26 7.25
N SER A 267 7.32 4.57 6.24
CA SER A 267 7.39 5.03 4.86
C SER A 267 6.68 4.09 3.88
N SER A 268 5.95 3.10 4.38
CA SER A 268 5.23 2.07 3.62
C SER A 268 3.72 2.34 3.61
N SER A 269 2.99 1.59 2.79
CA SER A 269 1.53 1.51 2.88
C SER A 269 1.16 0.38 3.84
N LEU A 270 0.43 0.70 4.91
CA LEU A 270 -0.08 -0.29 5.86
C LEU A 270 -1.60 -0.41 5.75
N PHE A 271 -2.07 -1.65 5.72
CA PHE A 271 -3.47 -2.00 5.64
C PHE A 271 -3.85 -2.91 6.80
N LYS A 272 -5.06 -2.77 7.31
CA LYS A 272 -5.62 -3.56 8.40
C LYS A 272 -6.89 -4.26 7.93
N ALA A 273 -7.00 -5.55 8.24
CA ALA A 273 -8.24 -6.29 8.03
C ALA A 273 -9.30 -5.84 9.04
N SER A 274 -10.48 -5.45 8.56
CA SER A 274 -11.64 -5.05 9.36
C SER A 274 -12.85 -5.92 9.02
N PRO A 275 -13.04 -7.07 9.70
CA PRO A 275 -14.14 -7.99 9.42
C PRO A 275 -15.53 -7.42 9.81
N GLY A 276 -15.56 -6.35 10.62
CA GLY A 276 -16.80 -5.71 11.09
C GLY A 276 -17.33 -6.29 12.40
N THR A 277 -18.11 -5.52 13.14
CA THR A 277 -18.54 -5.85 14.52
C THR A 277 -19.34 -7.14 14.61
N THR A 278 -20.23 -7.42 13.65
CA THR A 278 -21.02 -8.65 13.61
C THR A 278 -20.13 -9.89 13.41
N ALA A 279 -19.15 -9.79 12.53
CA ALA A 279 -18.21 -10.88 12.28
C ALA A 279 -17.29 -11.10 13.49
N GLU A 280 -16.78 -10.03 14.10
CA GLU A 280 -15.97 -10.10 15.34
C GLU A 280 -16.74 -10.79 16.47
N LYS A 281 -18.02 -10.46 16.64
CA LYS A 281 -18.89 -11.12 17.61
C LYS A 281 -19.07 -12.62 17.29
N ALA A 282 -19.30 -12.96 16.02
CA ALA A 282 -19.47 -14.35 15.61
C ALA A 282 -18.19 -15.18 15.78
N ILE A 283 -17.01 -14.61 15.46
CA ILE A 283 -15.69 -15.21 15.68
C ILE A 283 -15.50 -15.55 17.17
N LYS A 284 -15.95 -14.66 18.07
CA LYS A 284 -15.88 -14.90 19.52
C LYS A 284 -16.85 -15.99 19.97
N GLU A 285 -18.13 -15.89 19.60
CA GLU A 285 -19.19 -16.73 20.19
C GLU A 285 -19.23 -18.12 19.57
N SER A 286 -19.24 -18.19 18.23
CA SER A 286 -19.43 -19.42 17.45
C SER A 286 -18.12 -20.02 16.93
N GLY A 287 -17.06 -19.22 16.88
CA GLY A 287 -15.80 -19.57 16.24
C GLY A 287 -15.87 -19.49 14.71
N LEU A 288 -14.72 -19.62 14.06
CA LEU A 288 -14.61 -19.59 12.59
C LEU A 288 -13.95 -20.86 12.03
N LYS A 289 -14.22 -21.13 10.75
CA LYS A 289 -13.56 -22.20 9.98
C LYS A 289 -12.41 -21.67 9.14
N SER A 290 -12.61 -20.51 8.52
CA SER A 290 -11.57 -19.82 7.79
C SER A 290 -11.86 -18.33 7.69
N ILE A 291 -10.81 -17.56 7.43
CA ILE A 291 -10.91 -16.17 7.04
C ILE A 291 -10.01 -15.92 5.84
N SER A 292 -10.55 -15.31 4.79
CA SER A 292 -9.79 -14.87 3.63
C SER A 292 -9.78 -13.34 3.58
N VAL A 293 -8.59 -12.78 3.44
CA VAL A 293 -8.36 -11.34 3.24
C VAL A 293 -7.82 -11.14 1.83
N THR A 294 -8.64 -10.56 0.97
CA THR A 294 -8.29 -10.24 -0.41
C THR A 294 -8.11 -8.73 -0.57
N ALA A 295 -6.98 -8.32 -1.15
CA ALA A 295 -6.67 -6.94 -1.47
C ALA A 295 -6.12 -6.83 -2.90
N GLU A 296 -6.76 -6.00 -3.72
CA GLU A 296 -6.24 -5.57 -5.02
C GLU A 296 -5.51 -4.24 -4.83
N LEU A 297 -4.21 -4.24 -5.10
CA LEU A 297 -3.35 -3.08 -4.94
C LEU A 297 -3.01 -2.48 -6.30
N GLU A 298 -3.13 -1.15 -6.41
CA GLU A 298 -2.77 -0.38 -7.60
C GLU A 298 -1.45 0.37 -7.38
N ASP A 299 -0.58 0.37 -8.39
CA ASP A 299 0.64 1.17 -8.42
C ASP A 299 0.33 2.62 -8.83
N LEU A 300 0.37 3.53 -7.86
CA LEU A 300 0.08 4.95 -8.06
C LEU A 300 1.29 5.76 -8.50
N GLU A 301 2.47 5.18 -8.68
CA GLU A 301 3.69 5.93 -9.01
C GLU A 301 3.55 6.70 -10.34
N LEU A 302 3.06 6.02 -11.38
CA LEU A 302 2.83 6.61 -12.71
C LEU A 302 1.68 7.63 -12.72
N PRO A 303 0.47 7.33 -12.21
CA PRO A 303 -0.59 8.32 -12.06
C PRO A 303 -0.15 9.57 -11.28
N ARG A 304 0.50 9.38 -10.12
CA ARG A 304 0.96 10.49 -9.28
C ARG A 304 1.99 11.34 -9.97
N ARG A 305 2.94 10.73 -10.71
CA ARG A 305 3.91 11.49 -11.51
C ARG A 305 3.22 12.30 -12.62
N ARG A 306 2.16 11.78 -13.23
CA ARG A 306 1.36 12.53 -14.22
C ARG A 306 0.66 13.71 -13.56
N GLU A 307 0.06 13.50 -12.41
CA GLU A 307 -0.64 14.54 -11.63
C GLU A 307 0.32 15.66 -11.19
N ILE A 308 1.48 15.32 -10.60
CA ILE A 308 2.50 16.29 -10.20
C ILE A 308 2.97 17.11 -11.42
N ASN A 309 3.25 16.45 -12.55
CA ASN A 309 3.64 17.14 -13.77
C ASN A 309 2.54 18.08 -14.29
N LEU A 310 1.27 17.68 -14.19
CA LEU A 310 0.13 18.50 -14.58
C LEU A 310 -0.03 19.69 -13.63
N LEU A 311 0.16 19.50 -12.33
CA LEU A 311 0.09 20.56 -11.33
C LEU A 311 1.21 21.60 -11.51
N ILE A 312 2.45 21.16 -11.70
CA ILE A 312 3.59 22.04 -12.02
C ILE A 312 3.29 22.85 -13.28
N PHE A 313 2.79 22.17 -14.32
CA PHE A 313 2.42 22.83 -15.57
C PHE A 313 1.31 23.86 -15.38
N SER A 314 0.26 23.53 -14.64
CA SER A 314 -0.84 24.46 -14.33
C SER A 314 -0.37 25.68 -13.56
N ILE A 315 0.58 25.53 -12.62
CA ILE A 315 1.19 26.67 -11.90
C ILE A 315 1.96 27.56 -12.85
N ILE A 316 2.84 26.99 -13.68
CA ILE A 316 3.63 27.76 -14.66
C ILE A 316 2.70 28.49 -15.63
N PHE A 317 1.67 27.81 -16.13
CA PHE A 317 0.70 28.40 -17.05
C PHE A 317 -0.12 29.51 -16.38
N SER A 318 -0.54 29.33 -15.14
CA SER A 318 -1.28 30.34 -14.38
C SER A 318 -0.43 31.59 -14.14
N LEU A 319 0.84 31.42 -13.74
CA LEU A 319 1.78 32.54 -13.61
C LEU A 319 1.95 33.27 -14.94
N PHE A 320 2.17 32.52 -16.02
CA PHE A 320 2.33 33.05 -17.36
C PHE A 320 1.11 33.84 -17.83
N ALA A 321 -0.08 33.27 -17.67
CA ALA A 321 -1.33 33.90 -18.02
C ALA A 321 -1.56 35.16 -17.17
N SER A 322 -1.32 35.10 -15.86
CA SER A 322 -1.49 36.23 -14.94
C SER A 322 -0.53 37.38 -15.23
N PHE A 323 0.77 37.11 -15.41
CA PHE A 323 1.76 38.13 -15.79
C PHE A 323 1.44 38.75 -17.15
N GLY A 324 0.95 37.93 -18.07
CA GLY A 324 0.43 38.39 -19.35
C GLY A 324 -0.76 39.31 -19.18
N PHE A 325 -1.83 38.86 -18.53
CA PHE A 325 -3.08 39.60 -18.40
C PHE A 325 -2.97 40.89 -17.59
N ASP A 326 -2.12 40.94 -16.56
CA ASP A 326 -1.87 42.19 -15.83
C ASP A 326 -1.11 43.22 -16.69
N ARG A 327 -0.24 42.76 -17.60
CA ARG A 327 0.45 43.60 -18.59
C ARG A 327 -0.40 43.89 -19.85
N THR A 328 -1.39 43.05 -20.18
CA THR A 328 -2.33 43.26 -21.30
C THR A 328 -3.52 44.12 -20.94
N ARG A 329 -3.68 44.56 -19.68
CA ARG A 329 -4.70 45.55 -19.28
C ARG A 329 -4.66 46.68 -20.30
N GLN A 330 -5.78 46.89 -20.98
CA GLN A 330 -5.91 47.55 -22.29
C GLN A 330 -5.44 49.03 -22.38
N GLY A 331 -4.73 49.54 -21.37
CA GLY A 331 -4.16 50.88 -21.28
C GLY A 331 -2.63 50.98 -21.38
N ASP A 332 -1.86 49.88 -21.36
CA ASP A 332 -0.39 49.98 -21.43
C ASP A 332 0.10 50.15 -22.90
N VAL A 333 0.75 51.28 -23.19
CA VAL A 333 1.14 51.71 -24.55
C VAL A 333 2.17 50.76 -25.15
N GLY A 334 3.16 50.33 -24.37
CA GLY A 334 4.23 49.43 -24.84
C GLY A 334 3.73 48.03 -25.21
N PHE A 335 2.61 47.58 -24.65
CA PHE A 335 2.04 46.27 -24.97
C PHE A 335 1.22 46.28 -26.27
N LYS A 336 0.51 47.38 -26.56
CA LYS A 336 -0.20 47.58 -27.83
C LYS A 336 0.74 47.58 -29.04
N ASP A 337 1.96 48.07 -28.85
CA ASP A 337 2.97 48.18 -29.90
C ASP A 337 3.65 46.83 -30.22
N ILE A 338 3.60 45.87 -29.29
CA ILE A 338 4.17 44.51 -29.45
C ILE A 338 3.20 43.56 -30.14
N PHE A 339 1.89 43.78 -29.98
CA PHE A 339 0.84 42.98 -30.60
C PHE A 339 0.23 43.74 -31.78
N PRO A 340 0.45 43.30 -33.03
CA PRO A 340 -0.10 44.01 -34.18
C PRO A 340 -1.63 44.04 -34.08
N PHE A 341 -2.22 45.23 -34.23
CA PHE A 341 -3.67 45.39 -34.27
C PHE A 341 -4.27 44.47 -35.33
N SER A 342 -5.11 43.56 -34.88
CA SER A 342 -5.98 42.75 -35.72
C SER A 342 -7.36 43.41 -35.70
N ASN A 343 -7.92 43.71 -36.87
CA ASN A 343 -9.27 44.28 -36.96
C ASN A 343 -10.36 43.37 -36.37
N TYR A 344 -10.04 42.12 -36.04
CA TYR A 344 -11.02 41.09 -35.66
C TYR A 344 -10.80 40.48 -34.28
N LEU A 345 -9.67 40.74 -33.61
CA LEU A 345 -9.34 40.11 -32.32
C LEU A 345 -8.77 41.14 -31.33
N SER A 346 -9.26 41.12 -30.10
CA SER A 346 -8.69 41.91 -29.02
C SER A 346 -7.29 41.44 -28.65
N ILE A 347 -6.50 42.32 -28.03
CA ILE A 347 -5.14 42.02 -27.54
C ILE A 347 -5.16 40.84 -26.56
N ASP A 348 -6.18 40.77 -25.71
CA ASP A 348 -6.37 39.67 -24.75
C ASP A 348 -6.59 38.32 -25.47
N VAL A 349 -7.33 38.34 -26.59
CA VAL A 349 -7.54 37.13 -27.41
C VAL A 349 -6.25 36.73 -28.14
N ASN A 350 -5.48 37.69 -28.65
CA ASN A 350 -4.16 37.42 -29.25
C ASN A 350 -3.18 36.83 -28.22
N TRP A 351 -3.18 37.34 -26.99
CA TRP A 351 -2.38 36.79 -25.88
C TRP A 351 -2.80 35.35 -25.53
N LEU A 352 -4.11 35.09 -25.48
CA LEU A 352 -4.65 33.77 -25.23
C LEU A 352 -4.28 32.77 -26.34
N ILE A 353 -4.23 33.21 -27.61
CA ILE A 353 -3.77 32.40 -28.74
C ILE A 353 -2.28 32.06 -28.59
N VAL A 354 -1.43 33.00 -28.18
CA VAL A 354 -0.01 32.73 -27.89
C VAL A 354 0.14 31.72 -26.76
N CYS A 355 -0.64 31.87 -25.68
CA CYS A 355 -0.71 30.92 -24.58
C CYS A 355 -1.05 29.50 -25.08
N ILE A 356 -2.11 29.36 -25.89
CA ILE A 356 -2.51 28.08 -26.49
C ILE A 356 -1.40 27.52 -27.41
N GLY A 357 -0.75 28.38 -28.19
CA GLY A 357 0.37 27.99 -29.05
C GLY A 357 1.53 27.38 -28.27
N ILE A 358 1.89 27.97 -27.12
CA ILE A 358 2.94 27.47 -26.23
C ILE A 358 2.53 26.14 -25.57
N LEU A 359 1.25 25.98 -25.19
CA LEU A 359 0.72 24.72 -24.67
C LEU A 359 0.87 23.58 -25.70
N ILE A 360 0.48 23.84 -26.95
CA ILE A 360 0.57 22.89 -28.06
C ILE A 360 2.02 22.55 -28.39
N PHE A 361 2.89 23.55 -28.35
CA PHE A 361 4.33 23.41 -28.52
C PHE A 361 4.94 22.48 -27.45
N TYR A 362 4.64 22.72 -26.17
CA TYR A 362 5.10 21.90 -25.05
C TYR A 362 4.59 20.46 -25.15
N TYR A 363 3.30 20.27 -25.46
CA TYR A 363 2.73 18.94 -25.70
C TYR A 363 3.48 18.20 -26.82
N SER A 364 3.83 18.90 -27.90
CA SER A 364 4.53 18.33 -29.04
C SER A 364 5.98 17.96 -28.72
N LEU A 365 6.70 18.78 -27.95
CA LEU A 365 8.06 18.47 -27.50
C LEU A 365 8.13 17.24 -26.58
N LYS A 366 7.09 17.02 -25.77
CA LYS A 366 7.04 15.93 -24.80
C LYS A 366 6.65 14.60 -25.42
N ASN A 367 5.70 14.61 -26.36
CA ASN A 367 5.11 13.38 -26.90
C ASN A 367 5.76 12.87 -28.18
N PHE A 368 6.60 13.68 -28.83
CA PHE A 368 7.32 13.27 -30.05
C PHE A 368 8.83 13.18 -29.79
N THR A 369 9.52 12.29 -30.50
CA THR A 369 10.97 12.09 -30.41
C THR A 369 11.71 13.05 -31.35
N TRP A 370 11.92 14.29 -30.89
CA TRP A 370 12.68 15.30 -31.63
C TRP A 370 14.19 15.16 -31.40
N ARG A 371 15.00 15.27 -32.47
CA ARG A 371 16.45 15.43 -32.30
C ARG A 371 16.74 16.78 -31.61
N LEU A 372 17.77 16.82 -30.77
CA LEU A 372 18.13 17.98 -29.95
C LEU A 372 18.22 19.30 -30.74
N ARG A 373 18.83 19.28 -31.94
CA ARG A 373 18.96 20.47 -32.81
C ARG A 373 17.60 21.04 -33.24
N PHE A 374 16.62 20.18 -33.54
CA PHE A 374 15.27 20.62 -33.90
C PHE A 374 14.51 21.16 -32.68
N LYS A 375 14.74 20.61 -31.48
CA LYS A 375 14.18 21.17 -30.24
C LYS A 375 14.68 22.60 -30.01
N ILE A 376 15.98 22.83 -30.20
CA ILE A 376 16.59 24.16 -30.02
C ILE A 376 16.01 25.18 -31.02
N ILE A 377 15.95 24.84 -32.32
CA ILE A 377 15.39 25.71 -33.37
C ILE A 377 13.90 26.00 -33.13
N ALA A 378 13.15 25.02 -32.62
CA ALA A 378 11.73 25.20 -32.34
C ALA A 378 11.51 26.10 -31.10
N ILE A 379 12.37 25.99 -30.07
CA ILE A 379 12.27 26.77 -28.83
C ILE A 379 12.77 28.21 -29.02
N SER A 380 13.76 28.42 -29.89
CA SER A 380 14.46 29.72 -29.98
C SER A 380 13.55 30.92 -30.25
N PRO A 381 12.49 30.86 -31.08
CA PRO A 381 11.66 32.04 -31.36
C PRO A 381 10.75 32.40 -30.19
N ILE A 382 10.28 31.39 -29.42
CA ILE A 382 9.53 31.59 -28.19
C ILE A 382 10.45 32.21 -27.13
N SER A 383 11.65 31.65 -26.94
CA SER A 383 12.64 32.17 -25.99
C SER A 383 13.12 33.57 -26.35
N LEU A 384 13.40 33.85 -27.63
CA LEU A 384 13.81 35.17 -28.11
C LEU A 384 12.68 36.19 -27.97
N TRP A 385 11.44 35.80 -28.23
CA TRP A 385 10.29 36.69 -28.01
C TRP A 385 10.08 37.00 -26.52
N PHE A 386 10.21 36.00 -25.63
CA PHE A 386 10.18 36.20 -24.18
C PHE A 386 11.30 37.11 -23.68
N PHE A 387 12.52 36.86 -24.16
CA PHE A 387 13.69 37.62 -23.78
C PHE A 387 13.61 39.07 -24.30
N SER A 388 13.11 39.25 -25.53
CA SER A 388 12.82 40.56 -26.10
C SER A 388 11.75 41.27 -25.27
N TYR A 389 10.65 40.61 -24.93
CA TYR A 389 9.61 41.20 -24.08
C TYR A 389 10.12 41.63 -22.69
N LEU A 390 10.95 40.80 -22.03
CA LEU A 390 11.49 41.09 -20.70
C LEU A 390 12.55 42.20 -20.72
N ILE A 391 13.43 42.24 -21.71
CA ILE A 391 14.46 43.30 -21.84
C ILE A 391 13.84 44.61 -22.29
N LEU A 392 12.95 44.55 -23.29
CA LEU A 392 12.35 45.73 -23.90
C LEU A 392 11.39 46.44 -22.92
N ASN A 393 10.64 45.71 -22.08
CA ASN A 393 9.75 46.30 -21.08
C ASN A 393 10.31 46.35 -19.64
N GLY A 394 11.52 45.82 -19.40
CA GLY A 394 12.12 45.74 -18.06
C GLY A 394 13.24 46.75 -17.81
N SER A 395 13.67 47.50 -18.83
CA SER A 395 14.78 48.44 -18.76
C SER A 395 14.51 49.70 -19.57
N ILE A 396 15.02 50.85 -19.12
CA ILE A 396 14.87 52.15 -19.79
C ILE A 396 15.44 52.10 -21.22
N TRP A 397 16.57 51.42 -21.39
CA TRP A 397 17.22 51.15 -22.68
C TRP A 397 16.35 50.32 -23.63
N GLY A 398 15.57 49.38 -23.10
CA GLY A 398 14.66 48.54 -23.86
C GLY A 398 13.49 49.31 -24.48
N ASN A 399 12.95 50.29 -23.75
CA ASN A 399 11.85 51.14 -24.22
C ASN A 399 12.29 52.04 -25.38
N GLU A 400 13.50 52.60 -25.34
CA GLU A 400 14.05 53.42 -26.44
C GLU A 400 14.17 52.64 -27.75
N ILE A 401 14.51 51.35 -27.66
CA ILE A 401 14.60 50.45 -28.82
C ILE A 401 13.19 50.10 -29.34
N LEU A 402 12.20 49.91 -28.48
CA LEU A 402 10.81 49.61 -28.86
C LEU A 402 10.13 50.74 -29.64
N VAL A 403 10.43 51.99 -29.27
CA VAL A 403 9.94 53.20 -29.97
C VAL A 403 10.61 53.36 -31.34
N SER A 404 11.75 52.70 -31.58
CA SER A 404 12.39 52.70 -32.89
C SER A 404 11.64 51.80 -33.89
N ASN A 405 11.55 52.24 -35.14
CA ASN A 405 10.94 51.46 -36.23
C ASN A 405 11.57 50.05 -36.38
N ILE A 406 12.85 49.90 -36.04
CA ILE A 406 13.58 48.64 -36.14
C ILE A 406 13.19 47.68 -35.01
N GLY A 407 13.07 48.17 -33.77
CA GLY A 407 12.66 47.36 -32.62
C GLY A 407 11.22 46.88 -32.74
N LEU A 408 10.31 47.75 -33.22
CA LEU A 408 8.92 47.40 -33.47
C LEU A 408 8.78 46.34 -34.58
N ALA A 409 9.53 46.50 -35.69
CA ALA A 409 9.56 45.51 -36.76
C ALA A 409 10.11 44.16 -36.31
N PHE A 410 11.15 44.15 -35.46
CA PHE A 410 11.74 42.94 -34.90
C PHE A 410 10.77 42.21 -33.95
N SER A 411 10.06 42.96 -33.08
CA SER A 411 9.03 42.41 -32.20
C SER A 411 7.88 41.76 -32.98
N HIS A 412 7.36 42.45 -34.01
CA HIS A 412 6.35 41.92 -34.90
C HIS A 412 6.81 40.68 -35.68
N PHE A 413 8.07 40.65 -36.13
CA PHE A 413 8.67 39.50 -36.78
C PHE A 413 8.71 38.28 -35.84
N LEU A 414 9.13 38.47 -34.58
CA LEU A 414 9.16 37.40 -33.59
C LEU A 414 7.75 36.90 -33.23
N TYR A 415 6.78 37.81 -33.07
CA TYR A 415 5.37 37.44 -32.84
C TYR A 415 4.80 36.60 -33.99
N LYS A 416 4.95 37.04 -35.24
CA LYS A 416 4.49 36.29 -36.42
C LYS A 416 5.22 34.95 -36.56
N SER A 417 6.53 34.91 -36.26
CA SER A 417 7.31 33.67 -36.28
C SER A 417 6.80 32.66 -35.26
N ASN A 418 6.41 33.10 -34.05
CA ASN A 418 5.81 32.23 -33.04
C ASN A 418 4.47 31.65 -33.49
N ILE A 419 3.60 32.45 -34.11
CA ILE A 419 2.32 31.96 -34.66
C ILE A 419 2.57 30.94 -35.77
N VAL A 420 3.50 31.22 -36.68
CA VAL A 420 3.84 30.31 -37.79
C VAL A 420 4.38 28.98 -37.25
N ILE A 421 5.28 29.02 -36.27
CA ILE A 421 5.86 27.81 -35.66
C ILE A 421 4.80 27.02 -34.91
N ALA A 422 3.97 27.68 -34.09
CA ALA A 422 2.86 27.02 -33.42
C ALA A 422 1.92 26.36 -34.43
N SER A 423 1.61 27.03 -35.55
CA SER A 423 0.74 26.52 -36.61
C SER A 423 1.37 25.32 -37.33
N ILE A 424 2.66 25.39 -37.68
CA ILE A 424 3.41 24.29 -38.31
C ILE A 424 3.45 23.08 -37.39
N LEU A 425 3.63 23.28 -36.08
CA LEU A 425 3.66 22.19 -35.10
C LEU A 425 2.29 21.57 -34.88
N LEU A 426 1.23 22.37 -34.92
CA LEU A 426 -0.15 21.92 -34.81
C LEU A 426 -0.53 21.08 -36.04
N ILE A 427 -0.24 21.59 -37.25
CA ILE A 427 -0.46 20.88 -38.52
C ILE A 427 0.43 19.63 -38.60
N GLY A 428 1.70 19.73 -38.21
CA GLY A 428 2.64 18.62 -38.19
C GLY A 428 2.24 17.53 -37.19
N GLY A 429 1.83 17.91 -35.98
CA GLY A 429 1.34 16.98 -34.95
C GLY A 429 0.05 16.28 -35.35
N VAL A 430 -0.88 16.99 -35.99
CA VAL A 430 -2.11 16.41 -36.57
C VAL A 430 -1.76 15.45 -37.70
N SER A 431 -0.84 15.83 -38.59
CA SER A 431 -0.39 15.02 -39.73
C SER A 431 0.32 13.75 -39.30
N ILE A 432 1.14 13.80 -38.24
CA ILE A 432 1.81 12.61 -37.68
C ILE A 432 0.77 11.66 -37.06
N LYS A 433 -0.19 12.16 -36.27
CA LYS A 433 -1.28 11.32 -35.73
C LYS A 433 -2.15 10.72 -36.83
N LEU A 434 -2.40 11.46 -37.91
CA LEU A 434 -3.12 10.94 -39.08
C LEU A 434 -2.31 9.85 -39.78
N SER A 435 -1.00 10.07 -39.96
CA SER A 435 -0.08 9.11 -40.57
C SER A 435 0.06 7.82 -39.74
N GLU A 436 0.12 7.92 -38.42
CA GLU A 436 0.12 6.75 -37.52
C GLU A 436 -1.20 5.97 -37.60
N LYS A 437 -2.36 6.66 -37.60
CA LYS A 437 -3.67 6.02 -37.85
C LYS A 437 -3.72 5.33 -39.21
N ILE A 438 -3.21 5.98 -40.27
CA ILE A 438 -3.14 5.41 -41.62
C ILE A 438 -2.20 4.20 -41.66
N LYS A 439 -1.05 4.24 -40.97
CA LYS A 439 -0.12 3.11 -40.83
C LYS A 439 -0.79 1.93 -40.12
N ILE A 440 -1.51 2.18 -39.03
CA ILE A 440 -2.28 1.14 -38.31
C ILE A 440 -3.33 0.51 -39.22
N LEU A 441 -4.10 1.32 -39.96
CA LEU A 441 -5.07 0.86 -40.97
C LEU A 441 -4.42 0.08 -42.11
N SER A 442 -3.25 0.50 -42.59
CA SER A 442 -2.51 -0.20 -43.65
C SER A 442 -1.98 -1.56 -43.17
N ASN A 443 -1.46 -1.64 -41.94
CA ASN A 443 -1.03 -2.89 -41.31
C ASN A 443 -2.22 -3.83 -41.05
N PHE A 444 -3.38 -3.28 -40.70
CA PHE A 444 -4.63 -4.04 -40.59
C PHE A 444 -5.05 -4.61 -41.95
N LYS A 445 -4.98 -3.82 -43.02
CA LYS A 445 -5.30 -4.25 -44.39
C LYS A 445 -4.34 -5.34 -44.89
N ILE A 446 -3.05 -5.24 -44.54
CA ILE A 446 -2.04 -6.27 -44.86
C ILE A 446 -2.32 -7.57 -44.08
N LYS A 447 -2.60 -7.47 -42.78
CA LYS A 447 -3.00 -8.65 -41.97
C LYS A 447 -4.30 -9.28 -42.50
N PHE A 448 -5.29 -8.47 -42.86
CA PHE A 448 -6.57 -8.93 -43.41
C PHE A 448 -6.40 -9.59 -44.78
N LYS A 449 -5.54 -9.05 -45.66
CA LYS A 449 -5.16 -9.71 -46.92
C LYS A 449 -4.45 -11.05 -46.71
N LYS A 450 -3.59 -11.16 -45.68
CA LYS A 450 -2.94 -12.41 -45.30
C LYS A 450 -3.96 -13.45 -44.83
N ILE A 451 -4.93 -13.04 -44.01
CA ILE A 451 -6.03 -13.89 -43.54
C ILE A 451 -6.91 -14.35 -44.72
N ILE A 452 -7.24 -13.47 -45.65
CA ILE A 452 -8.00 -13.83 -46.87
C ILE A 452 -7.22 -14.81 -47.76
N LYS A 453 -5.90 -14.65 -47.91
CA LYS A 453 -5.07 -15.61 -48.68
C LYS A 453 -5.04 -16.99 -48.04
N VAL A 454 -4.94 -17.06 -46.70
CA VAL A 454 -5.04 -18.32 -45.96
C VAL A 454 -6.43 -18.96 -46.12
N LEU A 455 -7.50 -18.17 -46.05
CA LEU A 455 -8.87 -18.65 -46.25
C LEU A 455 -9.17 -19.10 -47.69
N LYS A 456 -8.43 -18.58 -48.68
CA LYS A 456 -8.52 -18.98 -50.08
C LYS A 456 -7.57 -20.13 -50.46
N GLY A 457 -6.76 -20.63 -49.52
CA GLY A 457 -5.78 -21.70 -49.77
C GLY A 457 -4.60 -21.28 -50.65
N GLU A 458 -4.31 -19.98 -50.76
CA GLU A 458 -3.24 -19.43 -51.62
C GLU A 458 -1.91 -19.21 -50.85
N LEU A 459 -1.63 -20.00 -49.82
CA LEU A 459 -0.39 -19.93 -49.04
C LEU A 459 0.09 -21.32 -48.62
#